data_AF-A0A7V9ZV31-F1
#
_entry.id   AF-A0A7V9ZV31-F1
#
_cell.length_a   1.000
_cell.length_b   1.000
_cell.length_c   1.000
_cell.angle_alpha   90.00
_cell.angle_beta   90.00
_cell.angle_gamma   90.00
#
_symmetry.space_group_name_H-M   'P 1'
#
loop_
_entity.id
_entity.type
_entity.pdbx_description
1 polymer ?
#
loop_
_entity_poly.entity_id
_entity_poly.type
_entity_poly.pdbx_seq_one_letter_code
_entity_poly.pdbx_strand_id
1 'polypeptide(L)' 'MAIVTPKRIYDGSRIPQPIPTVLVVDPDKHSLDDILTVNFGPNHPSTHGVLRLVVDLDGETVAGIHAVIGYLHT' A
#
# COMPACT_ATOMS: atom_id res chain seq x y z
N MET A 1 17.28 -8.66 9.53
CA MET A 1 16.25 -8.55 8.48
C MET A 1 14.90 -8.73 9.15
N ALA A 2 14.31 -7.64 9.65
CA ALA A 2 13.03 -7.71 10.33
C ALA A 2 11.94 -7.85 9.27
N ILE A 3 11.35 -9.04 9.15
CA ILE A 3 10.10 -9.23 8.43
C ILE A 3 9.02 -8.43 9.17
N VAL A 4 8.81 -7.17 8.75
CA VAL A 4 7.70 -6.36 9.24
C VAL A 4 6.42 -7.06 8.78
N THR A 5 5.83 -7.83 9.69
CA THR A 5 4.52 -8.43 9.44
C THR A 5 3.55 -7.26 9.27
N PRO A 6 2.86 -7.12 8.11
CA PRO A 6 2.00 -5.97 7.89
C PRO A 6 0.93 -5.94 8.97
N LYS A 7 0.84 -4.81 9.69
CA LYS A 7 -0.13 -4.60 10.76
C LYS A 7 -1.53 -4.93 10.21
N ARG A 8 -2.31 -5.73 10.94
CA ARG A 8 -3.71 -5.99 10.61
C ARG A 8 -4.57 -4.75 10.84
N ILE A 9 -4.70 -3.94 9.80
CA ILE A 9 -5.45 -2.67 9.81
C ILE A 9 -6.97 -2.87 9.83
N TYR A 10 -7.45 -4.03 9.36
CA TYR A 10 -8.87 -4.33 9.21
C TYR A 10 -9.38 -5.40 10.19
N ASP A 11 -8.65 -5.63 11.27
CA ASP A 11 -9.00 -6.66 12.25
C ASP A 11 -10.42 -6.42 12.81
N GLY A 12 -11.25 -7.47 12.84
CA GLY A 12 -12.66 -7.39 13.21
C GLY A 12 -13.61 -6.76 12.17
N SER A 13 -13.13 -6.34 11.01
CA SER A 13 -13.97 -5.80 9.93
C SER A 13 -14.30 -6.86 8.84
N ARG A 14 -15.20 -6.51 7.92
CA ARG A 14 -15.52 -7.32 6.73
C ARG A 14 -14.57 -7.06 5.55
N ILE A 15 -13.61 -6.14 5.69
CA ILE A 15 -12.68 -5.76 4.63
C ILE A 15 -11.62 -6.86 4.50
N PRO A 16 -11.36 -7.38 3.27
CA PRO A 16 -10.35 -8.41 3.07
C PRO A 16 -8.96 -7.88 3.43
N GLN A 17 -8.15 -8.76 4.02
CA GLN A 17 -6.75 -8.46 4.28
C GLN A 17 -5.84 -9.63 3.86
N PRO A 18 -4.87 -9.42 2.94
CA PRO A 18 -4.55 -8.16 2.27
C PRO A 18 -5.68 -7.69 1.33
N ILE A 19 -5.73 -6.37 1.09
CA ILE A 19 -6.59 -5.82 0.04
C ILE A 19 -6.11 -6.42 -1.28
N PRO A 20 -7.01 -6.88 -2.17
CA PRO A 20 -6.63 -7.37 -3.48
C PRO A 20 -6.15 -6.20 -4.33
N THR A 21 -4.85 -5.92 -4.28
CA THR A 21 -4.16 -5.03 -5.22
C THR A 21 -3.50 -5.83 -6.33
N VAL A 22 -3.48 -5.26 -7.53
CA VAL A 22 -2.97 -5.93 -8.74
C VAL A 22 -1.45 -6.03 -8.74
N LEU A 23 -0.78 -5.16 -7.99
CA LEU A 23 0.67 -5.01 -8.03
C LEU A 23 1.27 -5.26 -6.64
N VAL A 24 2.07 -6.32 -6.57
CA VAL A 24 2.86 -6.74 -5.41
C VAL A 24 4.32 -6.72 -5.82
N VAL A 25 5.20 -6.27 -4.92
CA VAL A 25 6.64 -6.24 -5.19
C VAL A 25 7.14 -7.66 -5.48
N ASP A 26 7.69 -7.83 -6.68
CA ASP A 26 8.31 -9.08 -7.12
C ASP A 26 9.81 -9.06 -6.73
N PRO A 27 10.25 -9.90 -5.77
CA PRO A 27 11.63 -9.88 -5.28
C PRO A 27 12.65 -10.35 -6.32
N ASP A 28 12.22 -11.02 -7.40
CA ASP A 28 13.11 -11.44 -8.48
C ASP A 28 13.37 -10.32 -9.50
N LYS A 29 12.51 -9.28 -9.50
CA LYS A 29 12.61 -8.13 -10.42
C LYS A 29 13.16 -6.86 -9.76
N HIS A 30 13.02 -6.74 -8.44
CA HIS A 30 13.39 -5.55 -7.69
C HIS A 30 14.33 -5.90 -6.54
N SER A 31 15.43 -5.16 -6.45
CA SER A 31 16.28 -5.17 -5.27
C SER A 31 15.53 -4.51 -4.11
N LEU A 32 15.30 -5.25 -3.03
CA LEU A 32 14.50 -4.75 -1.89
C LEU A 32 15.17 -3.55 -1.19
N ASP A 33 16.48 -3.41 -1.29
CA ASP A 33 17.23 -2.29 -0.70
C ASP A 33 17.01 -0.98 -1.47
N ASP A 34 16.56 -1.07 -2.73
CA ASP A 34 16.30 0.08 -3.60
C ASP A 34 14.82 0.51 -3.60
N ILE A 35 13.94 -0.26 -2.95
CA ILE A 35 12.51 0.06 -2.86
C ILE A 35 12.27 1.19 -1.85
N LEU A 36 11.65 2.27 -2.35
CA LEU A 36 11.14 3.36 -1.53
C LEU A 36 9.64 3.21 -1.31
N THR A 37 9.23 2.94 -0.07
CA THR A 37 7.82 2.96 0.32
C THR A 37 7.34 4.37 0.65
N VAL A 38 6.38 4.87 -0.13
CA VAL A 38 5.78 6.21 0.01
C VAL A 38 4.31 6.09 0.43
N ASN A 39 3.90 6.90 1.39
CA ASN A 39 2.51 7.02 1.80
C ASN A 39 1.84 8.19 1.08
N PHE A 40 0.92 7.91 0.17
CA PHE A 40 0.06 8.88 -0.53
C PHE A 40 -1.33 8.94 0.11
N GLY A 41 -1.71 10.10 0.68
CA GLY A 41 -3.01 10.28 1.35
C GLY A 41 -2.95 10.03 2.87
N PRO A 42 -4.09 9.98 3.59
CA PRO A 42 -5.48 9.88 3.09
C PRO A 42 -6.06 11.17 2.53
N ASN A 43 -5.44 12.31 2.83
CA ASN A 43 -5.81 13.61 2.30
C ASN A 43 -4.66 14.11 1.40
N HIS A 44 -4.80 13.83 0.11
CA HIS A 44 -3.90 14.34 -0.91
C HIS A 44 -4.76 15.03 -1.99
N PRO A 45 -4.42 16.24 -2.49
CA PRO A 45 -5.29 16.95 -3.44
C PRO A 45 -5.59 16.17 -4.71
N SER A 46 -4.66 15.30 -5.12
CA SER A 46 -4.79 14.46 -6.32
C SER A 46 -5.58 13.16 -6.11
N THR A 47 -6.05 12.87 -4.89
CA THR A 47 -6.97 11.76 -4.64
C THR A 47 -8.41 12.29 -4.68
N HIS A 48 -9.26 11.74 -5.56
CA HIS A 48 -10.69 12.07 -5.60
C HIS A 48 -11.40 11.53 -4.34
N GLY A 49 -11.39 12.31 -3.27
CA GLY A 49 -11.94 11.94 -1.96
C GLY A 49 -10.85 11.53 -0.96
N VAL A 50 -11.19 10.63 -0.04
CA VAL A 50 -10.29 10.19 1.03
C VAL A 50 -9.76 8.80 0.71
N LEU A 51 -8.55 8.73 0.17
CA LEU A 51 -7.88 7.50 -0.24
C LEU A 51 -6.44 7.52 0.23
N ARG A 52 -6.00 6.44 0.87
CA ARG A 52 -4.60 6.25 1.23
C ARG A 52 -4.01 5.10 0.43
N LEU A 53 -2.90 5.35 -0.25
CA LEU A 53 -2.13 4.38 -0.99
C LEU A 53 -0.73 4.30 -0.37
N VAL A 54 -0.31 3.11 0.02
CA VAL A 54 1.08 2.83 0.33
C VAL A 54 1.70 2.27 -0.94
N VAL A 55 2.63 3.02 -1.53
CA VAL A 55 3.19 2.76 -2.85
C VAL A 55 4.66 2.41 -2.68
N ASP A 56 5.09 1.29 -3.26
CA ASP A 56 6.49 0.89 -3.30
C ASP A 56 7.06 1.29 -4.67
N LEU A 57 8.10 2.12 -4.66
CA LEU A 57 8.73 2.69 -5.84
C LEU A 57 10.13 2.11 -6.03
N ASP A 58 10.43 1.65 -7.24
CA ASP A 58 11.78 1.39 -7.73
C ASP A 58 12.16 2.53 -8.69
N GLY A 59 12.85 3.54 -8.14
CA GLY A 59 13.07 4.82 -8.83
C GLY A 59 11.74 5.50 -9.20
N GLU A 60 11.48 5.62 -10.50
CA GLU A 60 10.25 6.22 -11.05
C GLU A 60 9.17 5.17 -11.36
N THR A 61 9.48 3.88 -11.20
CA THR A 61 8.57 2.78 -11.51
C THR A 61 7.83 2.34 -10.26
N VAL A 62 6.51 2.13 -10.37
CA VAL A 62 5.74 1.52 -9.28
C VAL A 62 6.01 0.02 -9.28
N ALA A 63 6.57 -0.49 -8.18
CA ALA A 63 6.85 -1.91 -7.96
C ALA A 63 5.75 -2.60 -7.14
N GLY A 64 5.05 -1.86 -6.27
CA GLY A 64 4.00 -2.37 -5.40
C GLY A 64 2.98 -1.31 -5.04
N ILE A 65 1.74 -1.74 -4.76
CA ILE A 65 0.71 -0.83 -4.26
C ILE A 65 -0.20 -1.53 -3.26
N HIS A 66 -0.50 -0.85 -2.16
CA HIS A 66 -1.45 -1.27 -1.15
C HIS A 66 -2.45 -0.15 -0.87
N ALA A 67 -3.71 -0.40 -1.20
CA ALA A 67 -4.78 0.54 -0.89
C ALA A 67 -5.27 0.35 0.55
N VAL A 68 -5.35 1.47 1.28
CA VAL A 68 -6.03 1.56 2.57
C VAL A 68 -7.36 2.26 2.34
N ILE A 69 -8.47 1.54 2.61
CA ILE A 69 -9.84 1.96 2.31
C ILE A 69 -10.69 1.98 3.59
N GLY A 70 -11.95 2.41 3.45
CA GLY A 70 -12.90 2.44 4.57
C GLY A 70 -12.97 3.76 5.33
N TYR A 71 -12.18 4.78 4.94
CA TYR A 71 -12.20 6.11 5.58
C TYR A 71 -13.55 6.83 5.55
N LEU A 72 -14.43 6.48 4.60
CA LEU A 72 -15.76 7.08 4.44
C LEU A 72 -16.88 6.06 4.65
N HIS A 73 -16.60 4.92 5.29
CA HIS A 73 -17.62 3.92 5.63
C HIS A 73 -18.12 4.20 7.05
N THR A 74 -19.33 4.77 7.17
CA THR A 74 -20.05 4.98 8.43
C THR A 74 -20.79 3.74 8.87
#